data_AF-A0A7W6KET1-F1
#
_entry.id   AF-A0A7W6KET1-F1
#
_cell.length_a   1.000
_cell.length_b   1.000
_cell.length_c   1.000
_cell.angle_alpha   90.00
_cell.angle_beta   90.00
_cell.angle_gamma   90.00
#
_symmetry.space_group_name_H-M   'P 1'
#
loop_
_entity.id
_entity.type
_entity.pdbx_description
1 polymer ?
#
loop_
_entity_poly.entity_id
_entity_poly.type
_entity_poly.pdbx_seq_one_letter_code
_entity_poly.pdbx_strand_id
1 'polypeptide(L)'
;MIRNVSKTGFTAMLWLCGTMLAYSQRIELKDLSAFRNPGNSWSLAGNVVADLNGENVLKATKGEGILVNQSSAKKAGSDLFTVNEYGNVAVELDYLTSKGANSGIYLQGNYEIQIDDAWGLRNATSSNNGGIYQRWDDTKPEAEKGFGGVAPRQNASKAPGLWQHIKIVFQAPKFDALGKKTQNAKVISVVLNGVTIHENVELFGATRGAAGAEKATGPLRLQGDHGSVAFRNIVVTALSDIPKSDQRGGADPIYIEAASNNMIRSFVDVLPGVRSVHAISVGGPEKTAYSYDLDNGTLLQGWHGDFIDATPMWDGRGNGTSRALGSVTRFTKKPVLAISKLANAQDKWVTDTAGTGFRTKGYVLDKQERPTFKYNIYGTTVTDAVKVMENGEGLTREITVGNASKELYFLLATASDIEEVSKGLYLVDDKSYYIQLADGTAKPVIRDVDGKKEMVVAIGSKLNYTILF
;
A
#
# COMPACT_ATOMS: atom_id res chain seq x y z
N MET A 1 40.76 -11.32 -64.91
CA MET A 1 40.51 -10.61 -63.65
C MET A 1 38.98 -10.53 -63.48
N ILE A 2 38.42 -11.50 -62.77
CA ILE A 2 36.99 -11.87 -62.82
C ILE A 2 36.24 -11.14 -61.70
N ARG A 3 35.14 -10.48 -62.07
CA ARG A 3 34.18 -9.84 -61.16
C ARG A 3 33.43 -10.93 -60.38
N ASN A 4 33.43 -10.85 -59.05
CA ASN A 4 32.49 -11.59 -58.20
C ASN A 4 31.64 -10.57 -57.42
N VAL A 5 30.33 -10.61 -57.68
CA VAL A 5 29.31 -9.86 -56.96
C VAL A 5 28.63 -10.88 -56.04
N SER A 6 28.84 -10.80 -54.72
CA SER A 6 28.08 -11.60 -53.76
C SER A 6 26.83 -10.84 -53.35
N LYS A 7 25.67 -11.37 -53.74
CA LYS A 7 24.36 -11.00 -53.18
C LYS A 7 24.19 -11.73 -51.84
N THR A 8 24.29 -11.01 -50.73
CA THR A 8 23.79 -11.47 -49.43
C THR A 8 22.39 -10.91 -49.22
N GLY A 9 21.38 -11.77 -49.34
CA GLY A 9 20.00 -11.46 -48.99
C GLY A 9 19.84 -11.40 -47.47
N PHE A 10 19.38 -10.25 -46.97
CA PHE A 10 18.90 -10.11 -45.60
C PHE A 10 17.45 -10.59 -45.56
N THR A 11 17.19 -11.73 -44.93
CA THR A 11 15.84 -12.15 -44.58
C THR A 11 15.45 -11.38 -43.32
N ALA A 12 14.70 -10.29 -43.49
CA ALA A 12 14.10 -9.57 -42.37
C ALA A 12 12.99 -10.45 -41.78
N MET A 13 13.26 -11.06 -40.63
CA MET A 13 12.25 -11.72 -39.82
C MET A 13 11.44 -10.62 -39.13
N LEU A 14 10.33 -10.20 -39.75
CA LEU A 14 9.35 -9.32 -39.13
C LEU A 14 8.70 -10.08 -37.95
N TRP A 15 9.12 -9.74 -36.74
CA TRP A 15 8.37 -10.10 -35.54
C TRP A 15 7.13 -9.20 -35.53
N LEU A 16 6.00 -9.72 -36.04
CA LEU A 16 4.70 -9.10 -35.81
C LEU A 16 4.38 -9.21 -34.31
N CYS A 17 4.81 -8.21 -33.54
CA CYS A 17 4.21 -7.92 -32.26
C CYS A 17 2.77 -7.49 -32.56
N GLY A 18 1.82 -8.42 -32.39
CA GLY A 18 0.40 -8.09 -32.43
C GLY A 18 0.14 -7.03 -31.37
N THR A 19 -0.19 -5.81 -31.80
CA THR A 19 -0.66 -4.75 -30.93
C THR A 19 -2.01 -5.19 -30.37
N MET A 20 -2.04 -5.64 -29.12
CA MET A 20 -3.31 -5.83 -28.39
C MET A 20 -3.98 -4.47 -28.28
N LEU A 21 -5.14 -4.31 -28.93
CA LEU A 21 -6.01 -3.17 -28.73
C LEU A 21 -6.78 -3.41 -27.43
N ALA A 22 -6.21 -2.97 -26.31
CA ALA A 22 -6.92 -2.89 -25.04
C ALA A 22 -7.65 -1.54 -24.98
N TYR A 23 -8.98 -1.56 -24.84
CA TYR A 23 -9.76 -0.35 -24.60
C TYR A 23 -9.87 -0.11 -23.09
N SER A 24 -9.02 0.78 -22.58
CA SER A 24 -9.05 1.23 -21.19
C SER A 24 -10.06 2.36 -21.04
N GLN A 25 -11.06 2.17 -20.18
CA GLN A 25 -12.02 3.20 -19.81
C GLN A 25 -11.74 3.69 -18.40
N ARG A 26 -11.34 4.96 -18.27
CA ARG A 26 -11.35 5.65 -16.99
C ARG A 26 -12.79 6.09 -16.71
N ILE A 27 -13.28 5.81 -15.51
CA ILE A 27 -14.54 6.39 -15.04
C ILE A 27 -14.21 7.80 -14.56
N GLU A 28 -14.59 8.78 -15.37
CA GLU A 28 -14.45 10.20 -15.04
C GLU A 28 -15.43 10.56 -13.91
N LEU A 29 -14.93 10.74 -12.70
CA LEU A 29 -15.72 11.04 -11.50
C LEU A 29 -16.13 12.53 -11.43
N LYS A 30 -16.75 13.03 -12.51
CA LYS A 30 -17.35 14.38 -12.62
C LYS A 30 -18.85 14.38 -12.34
N ASP A 31 -19.49 13.25 -12.61
CA ASP A 31 -20.86 12.94 -12.23
C ASP A 31 -20.99 11.44 -11.93
N LEU A 32 -22.20 10.96 -11.68
CA LEU A 32 -22.48 9.54 -11.41
C LEU A 32 -23.06 8.80 -12.63
N SER A 33 -22.98 9.35 -13.84
CA SER A 33 -23.60 8.80 -15.06
C SER A 33 -23.03 7.45 -15.48
N ALA A 34 -21.83 7.11 -15.03
CA ALA A 34 -21.22 5.80 -15.25
C ALA A 34 -21.91 4.68 -14.45
N PHE A 35 -22.83 5.02 -13.54
CA PHE A 35 -23.46 4.08 -12.61
C PHE A 35 -24.98 4.05 -12.75
N ARG A 36 -25.56 2.87 -12.53
CA ARG A 36 -27.01 2.62 -12.59
C ARG A 36 -27.66 3.08 -11.29
N ASN A 37 -28.58 4.04 -11.38
CA ASN A 37 -29.44 4.51 -10.28
C ASN A 37 -28.72 4.64 -8.92
N PRO A 38 -27.69 5.51 -8.79
CA PRO A 38 -26.95 5.66 -7.54
C PRO A 38 -27.88 5.97 -6.37
N GLY A 39 -27.76 5.20 -5.28
CA GLY A 39 -28.50 5.48 -4.05
C GLY A 39 -28.02 6.77 -3.37
N ASN A 40 -28.80 7.27 -2.41
CA ASN A 40 -28.51 8.52 -1.72
C ASN A 40 -27.24 8.48 -0.83
N SER A 41 -26.70 7.29 -0.55
CA SER A 41 -25.43 7.09 0.17
C SER A 41 -24.22 7.51 -0.65
N TRP A 42 -24.35 7.51 -1.99
CA TRP A 42 -23.28 7.83 -2.92
C TRP A 42 -23.25 9.31 -3.29
N SER A 43 -22.06 9.88 -3.32
CA SER A 43 -21.83 11.27 -3.70
C SER A 43 -20.42 11.47 -4.24
N LEU A 44 -20.18 12.62 -4.87
CA LEU A 44 -18.84 13.05 -5.27
C LEU A 44 -18.24 14.01 -4.25
N ALA A 45 -16.93 13.89 -4.06
CA ALA A 45 -16.14 14.71 -3.15
C ALA A 45 -14.82 15.12 -3.81
N GLY A 46 -14.27 16.26 -3.38
CA GLY A 46 -12.91 16.69 -3.74
C GLY A 46 -11.86 16.26 -2.72
N ASN A 47 -12.27 15.96 -1.49
CA ASN A 47 -11.43 15.42 -0.43
C ASN A 47 -12.26 14.53 0.50
N VAL A 48 -11.61 13.55 1.13
CA VAL A 48 -12.21 12.67 2.14
C VAL A 48 -11.19 12.35 3.23
N VAL A 49 -11.61 12.39 4.50
CA VAL A 49 -10.76 12.09 5.66
C VAL A 49 -11.51 11.13 6.58
N ALA A 50 -10.86 10.06 7.01
CA ALA A 50 -11.39 9.15 8.03
C ALA A 50 -11.02 9.62 9.44
N ASP A 51 -11.91 9.37 10.40
CA ASP A 51 -11.59 9.51 11.81
C ASP A 51 -10.99 8.20 12.34
N LEU A 52 -9.69 8.17 12.64
CA LEU A 52 -9.02 6.98 13.17
C LEU A 52 -9.55 6.55 14.55
N ASN A 53 -10.25 7.44 15.26
CA ASN A 53 -10.83 7.15 16.56
C ASN A 53 -12.34 6.86 16.49
N GLY A 54 -12.97 7.01 15.32
CA GLY A 54 -14.40 6.87 15.12
C GLY A 54 -14.77 5.72 14.18
N GLU A 55 -15.53 4.75 14.69
CA GLU A 55 -16.05 3.64 13.89
C GLU A 55 -16.93 4.14 12.74
N ASN A 56 -16.60 3.72 11.52
CA ASN A 56 -17.34 4.03 10.30
C ASN A 56 -17.54 5.54 10.03
N VAL A 57 -16.59 6.39 10.41
CA VAL A 57 -16.67 7.85 10.21
C VAL A 57 -15.78 8.31 9.05
N LEU A 58 -16.41 8.79 7.97
CA LEU A 58 -15.77 9.55 6.89
C LEU A 58 -16.33 10.98 6.83
N LYS A 59 -15.44 11.96 6.68
CA LYS A 59 -15.77 13.36 6.42
C LYS A 59 -15.38 13.69 4.98
N ALA A 60 -16.36 14.04 4.16
CA ALA A 60 -16.15 14.40 2.76
C ALA A 60 -16.37 15.90 2.54
N THR A 61 -15.53 16.51 1.71
CA THR A 61 -15.70 17.89 1.24
C THR A 61 -16.25 17.86 -0.17
N LYS A 62 -17.32 18.63 -0.44
CA LYS A 62 -17.95 18.72 -1.76
C LYS A 62 -16.92 19.02 -2.85
N GLY A 63 -16.98 18.28 -3.94
CA GLY A 63 -16.10 18.42 -5.09
C GLY A 63 -16.26 17.24 -6.04
N GLU A 64 -15.26 17.01 -6.87
CA GLU A 64 -15.22 15.96 -7.89
C GLU A 64 -13.94 15.14 -7.75
N GLY A 65 -13.87 13.98 -8.41
CA GLY A 65 -12.67 13.14 -8.46
C GLY A 65 -12.61 12.02 -7.42
N ILE A 66 -13.46 12.06 -6.39
CA ILE A 66 -13.62 10.98 -5.40
C ILE A 66 -15.10 10.58 -5.32
N LEU A 67 -15.37 9.28 -5.49
CA LEU A 67 -16.67 8.67 -5.27
C LEU A 67 -16.75 8.22 -3.82
N VAL A 68 -17.72 8.71 -3.05
CA VAL A 68 -17.85 8.40 -1.62
C VAL A 68 -19.18 7.74 -1.35
N ASN A 69 -19.13 6.60 -0.66
CA ASN A 69 -20.27 6.00 0.02
C ASN A 69 -20.22 6.32 1.51
N GLN A 70 -21.32 6.84 2.05
CA GLN A 70 -21.51 7.02 3.49
C GLN A 70 -22.75 6.22 3.94
N SER A 71 -22.54 4.95 4.27
CA SER A 71 -23.56 4.09 4.88
C SER A 71 -23.49 4.17 6.39
N SER A 72 -24.65 4.33 7.03
CA SER A 72 -24.78 4.32 8.49
C SER A 72 -26.17 3.83 8.89
N ALA A 73 -26.38 3.55 10.18
CA ALA A 73 -27.71 3.20 10.70
C ALA A 73 -28.80 4.25 10.38
N LYS A 74 -28.43 5.52 10.16
CA LYS A 74 -29.35 6.61 9.82
C LYS A 74 -29.50 6.85 8.31
N LYS A 75 -28.57 6.33 7.52
CA LYS A 75 -28.50 6.52 6.07
C LYS A 75 -28.13 5.18 5.46
N ALA A 76 -29.15 4.37 5.16
CA ALA A 76 -28.97 3.06 4.58
C ALA A 76 -28.15 3.19 3.28
N GLY A 77 -27.06 2.45 3.21
CA GLY A 77 -26.27 2.33 2.00
C GLY A 77 -26.98 1.47 0.95
N SER A 78 -26.53 1.60 -0.29
CA SER A 78 -26.94 0.71 -1.38
C SER A 78 -25.74 0.38 -2.24
N ASP A 79 -25.75 -0.75 -2.92
CA ASP A 79 -24.68 -1.06 -3.86
C ASP A 79 -24.73 -0.19 -5.10
N LEU A 80 -23.57 -0.04 -5.74
CA LEU A 80 -23.42 0.75 -6.95
C LEU A 80 -22.91 -0.12 -8.10
N PHE A 81 -23.62 -0.08 -9.23
CA PHE A 81 -23.33 -0.91 -10.40
C PHE A 81 -22.95 -0.02 -11.58
N THR A 82 -21.92 -0.39 -12.34
CA THR A 82 -21.61 0.31 -13.60
C THR A 82 -22.72 0.11 -14.63
N VAL A 83 -22.97 1.11 -15.48
CA VAL A 83 -23.86 0.98 -16.65
C VAL A 83 -23.31 -0.09 -17.60
N ASN A 84 -22.01 0.00 -17.90
CA ASN A 84 -21.30 -0.96 -18.76
C ASN A 84 -21.14 -2.32 -18.09
N GLU A 85 -21.09 -3.36 -18.92
CA GLU A 85 -20.83 -4.73 -18.52
C GLU A 85 -19.53 -5.25 -19.15
N TYR A 86 -18.84 -6.13 -18.44
CA TYR A 86 -17.50 -6.58 -18.77
C TYR A 86 -17.40 -8.10 -18.74
N GLY A 87 -16.66 -8.66 -19.70
CA GLY A 87 -16.23 -10.06 -19.70
C GLY A 87 -14.90 -10.22 -18.98
N ASN A 88 -13.86 -10.63 -19.71
CA ASN A 88 -12.49 -10.56 -19.22
C ASN A 88 -12.10 -9.08 -19.01
N VAL A 89 -11.51 -8.78 -17.86
CA VAL A 89 -11.31 -7.38 -17.46
C VAL A 89 -10.11 -7.23 -16.53
N ALA A 90 -9.40 -6.11 -16.67
CA ALA A 90 -8.52 -5.59 -15.64
C ALA A 90 -9.20 -4.38 -14.97
N VAL A 91 -9.36 -4.44 -13.66
CA VAL A 91 -9.87 -3.33 -12.84
C VAL A 91 -8.72 -2.80 -12.00
N GLU A 92 -8.45 -1.50 -12.07
CA GLU A 92 -7.44 -0.83 -11.28
C GLU A 92 -8.06 0.41 -10.64
N LEU A 93 -7.95 0.54 -9.33
CA LEU A 93 -8.55 1.65 -8.59
C LEU A 93 -7.82 1.91 -7.27
N ASP A 94 -8.05 3.09 -6.72
CA ASP A 94 -7.72 3.38 -5.33
C ASP A 94 -8.99 3.38 -4.47
N TYR A 95 -8.89 2.87 -3.26
CA TYR A 95 -9.96 2.94 -2.26
C TYR A 95 -9.45 3.36 -0.89
N LEU A 96 -10.33 3.94 -0.08
CA LEU A 96 -10.08 4.39 1.28
C LEU A 96 -11.26 4.00 2.16
N THR A 97 -10.98 3.36 3.29
CA THR A 97 -11.99 2.91 4.25
C THR A 97 -11.99 3.79 5.50
N SER A 98 -13.15 3.94 6.15
CA SER A 98 -13.20 4.32 7.56
C SER A 98 -12.81 3.13 8.45
N LYS A 99 -12.50 3.42 9.71
CA LYS A 99 -12.24 2.38 10.72
C LYS A 99 -13.42 1.42 10.82
N GLY A 100 -13.13 0.12 10.86
CA GLY A 100 -14.13 -0.95 10.98
C GLY A 100 -15.09 -1.08 9.79
N ALA A 101 -14.84 -0.38 8.67
CA ALA A 101 -15.71 -0.47 7.50
C ALA A 101 -15.61 -1.83 6.80
N ASN A 102 -16.70 -2.19 6.12
CA ASN A 102 -16.79 -3.35 5.23
C ASN A 102 -17.42 -2.90 3.90
N SER A 103 -16.88 -3.39 2.80
CA SER A 103 -17.30 -3.16 1.42
C SER A 103 -16.76 -4.31 0.55
N GLY A 104 -16.83 -4.19 -0.77
CA GLY A 104 -16.37 -5.22 -1.68
C GLY A 104 -16.38 -4.75 -3.13
N ILE A 105 -15.46 -5.30 -3.91
CA ILE A 105 -15.39 -5.13 -5.36
C ILE A 105 -15.90 -6.42 -5.99
N TYR A 106 -17.07 -6.37 -6.62
CA TYR A 106 -17.69 -7.51 -7.27
C TYR A 106 -17.46 -7.47 -8.78
N LEU A 107 -16.73 -8.46 -9.27
CA LEU A 107 -16.51 -8.68 -10.70
C LEU A 107 -17.78 -9.31 -11.28
N GLN A 108 -18.31 -8.73 -12.35
CA GLN A 108 -19.60 -9.11 -12.96
C GLN A 108 -20.80 -9.10 -11.98
N GLY A 109 -20.69 -8.37 -10.86
CA GLY A 109 -21.69 -8.35 -9.79
C GLY A 109 -21.71 -9.60 -8.90
N ASN A 110 -20.84 -10.58 -9.15
CA ASN A 110 -20.98 -11.94 -8.64
C ASN A 110 -19.76 -12.51 -7.91
N TYR A 111 -18.55 -11.98 -8.15
CA TYR A 111 -17.33 -12.49 -7.53
C TYR A 111 -16.65 -11.39 -6.72
N GLU A 112 -16.71 -11.49 -5.40
CA GLU A 112 -16.23 -10.48 -4.48
C GLU A 112 -14.73 -10.62 -4.20
N ILE A 113 -14.01 -9.52 -4.43
CA ILE A 113 -12.77 -9.22 -3.72
C ILE A 113 -13.14 -8.32 -2.55
N GLN A 114 -12.91 -8.84 -1.34
CA GLN A 114 -13.33 -8.22 -0.09
C GLN A 114 -12.60 -6.90 0.18
N ILE A 115 -13.31 -5.92 0.75
CA ILE A 115 -12.73 -4.72 1.35
C ILE A 115 -13.17 -4.67 2.81
N ASP A 116 -12.22 -4.69 3.75
CA ASP A 116 -12.49 -4.37 5.15
C ASP A 116 -11.32 -3.62 5.78
N ASP A 117 -11.49 -3.22 7.03
CA ASP A 117 -10.41 -2.75 7.89
C ASP A 117 -9.62 -3.92 8.49
N ALA A 118 -8.62 -4.40 7.75
CA ALA A 118 -7.70 -5.44 8.20
C ALA A 118 -6.33 -4.88 8.62
N TRP A 119 -6.23 -3.60 8.98
CA TRP A 119 -4.96 -3.00 9.39
C TRP A 119 -4.33 -3.71 10.60
N GLY A 120 -3.02 -3.98 10.55
CA GLY A 120 -2.29 -4.69 11.61
C GLY A 120 -2.60 -6.20 11.76
N LEU A 121 -3.59 -6.72 11.01
CA LEU A 121 -3.95 -8.13 11.12
C LEU A 121 -2.84 -9.06 10.61
N ARG A 122 -2.37 -9.97 11.46
CA ARG A 122 -1.26 -10.88 11.12
C ARG A 122 -1.68 -12.01 10.18
N ASN A 123 -2.87 -12.57 10.40
CA ASN A 123 -3.40 -13.70 9.64
C ASN A 123 -4.75 -13.31 9.03
N ALA A 124 -4.75 -13.01 7.74
CA ALA A 124 -5.96 -12.68 7.01
C ALA A 124 -6.73 -13.94 6.62
N THR A 125 -8.05 -13.81 6.55
CA THR A 125 -8.96 -14.84 6.02
C THR A 125 -9.55 -14.38 4.69
N SER A 126 -10.39 -15.22 4.07
CA SER A 126 -11.17 -14.81 2.89
C SER A 126 -12.14 -13.66 3.16
N SER A 127 -12.45 -13.40 4.43
CA SER A 127 -13.36 -12.32 4.87
C SER A 127 -12.64 -11.01 5.16
N ASN A 128 -11.32 -10.95 4.93
CA ASN A 128 -10.53 -9.74 5.11
C ASN A 128 -10.06 -9.15 3.78
N ASN A 129 -9.56 -7.92 3.83
CA ASN A 129 -9.21 -7.08 2.71
C ASN A 129 -8.35 -7.82 1.68
N GLY A 130 -8.81 -7.80 0.43
CA GLY A 130 -8.19 -8.51 -0.68
C GLY A 130 -8.54 -10.00 -0.75
N GLY A 131 -9.26 -10.58 0.21
CA GLY A 131 -9.74 -11.96 0.17
C GLY A 131 -10.77 -12.20 -0.95
N ILE A 132 -10.76 -13.40 -1.53
CA ILE A 132 -11.85 -13.83 -2.42
C ILE A 132 -12.93 -14.42 -1.51
N TYR A 133 -14.07 -13.74 -1.43
CA TYR A 133 -15.06 -14.07 -0.42
C TYR A 133 -15.69 -15.45 -0.63
N GLN A 134 -16.20 -16.01 0.45
CA GLN A 134 -16.76 -17.36 0.45
C GLN A 134 -18.06 -17.45 -0.35
N ARG A 135 -18.33 -18.65 -0.87
CA ARG A 135 -19.66 -19.06 -1.34
C ARG A 135 -20.53 -19.41 -0.15
N TRP A 136 -21.84 -19.48 -0.38
CA TRP A 136 -22.82 -19.75 0.67
C TRP A 136 -23.79 -20.87 0.26
N ASP A 137 -24.06 -21.80 1.18
CA ASP A 137 -25.03 -22.88 1.02
C ASP A 137 -25.93 -22.94 2.25
N ASP A 138 -27.13 -22.38 2.14
CA ASP A 138 -28.11 -22.32 3.25
C ASP A 138 -28.66 -23.68 3.67
N THR A 139 -28.41 -24.75 2.90
CA THR A 139 -28.83 -26.10 3.25
C THR A 139 -27.88 -26.79 4.23
N LYS A 140 -26.69 -26.23 4.46
CA LYS A 140 -25.69 -26.77 5.37
C LYS A 140 -25.87 -26.27 6.82
N PRO A 141 -25.29 -26.99 7.81
CA PRO A 141 -25.18 -26.48 9.18
C PRO A 141 -24.49 -25.11 9.22
N GLU A 142 -24.86 -24.25 10.18
CA GLU A 142 -24.42 -22.83 10.24
C GLU A 142 -22.89 -22.65 10.06
N ALA A 143 -22.09 -23.48 10.74
CA ALA A 143 -20.62 -23.42 10.68
C ALA A 143 -20.02 -23.85 9.32
N GLU A 144 -20.82 -24.48 8.45
CA GLU A 144 -20.40 -25.02 7.14
C GLU A 144 -21.09 -24.34 5.96
N LYS A 145 -21.97 -23.36 6.22
CA LYS A 145 -22.64 -22.61 5.15
C LYS A 145 -21.67 -21.85 4.28
N GLY A 146 -20.62 -21.28 4.88
CA GLY A 146 -19.53 -20.61 4.19
C GLY A 146 -18.49 -21.60 3.69
N PHE A 147 -18.16 -21.56 2.38
CA PHE A 147 -17.14 -22.46 1.82
C PHE A 147 -16.44 -21.88 0.59
N GLY A 148 -15.25 -22.39 0.29
CA GLY A 148 -14.50 -22.06 -0.93
C GLY A 148 -13.98 -20.62 -1.00
N GLY A 149 -13.99 -19.87 0.10
CA GLY A 149 -13.29 -18.59 0.20
C GLY A 149 -11.78 -18.79 0.19
N VAL A 150 -11.05 -17.81 -0.35
CA VAL A 150 -9.59 -17.86 -0.46
C VAL A 150 -8.98 -16.63 0.23
N ALA A 151 -8.19 -16.86 1.27
CA ALA A 151 -7.45 -15.81 1.96
C ALA A 151 -6.36 -15.22 1.05
N PRO A 152 -6.07 -13.92 1.16
CA PRO A 152 -4.91 -13.35 0.47
C PRO A 152 -3.62 -14.01 0.99
N ARG A 153 -2.61 -14.16 0.12
CA ARG A 153 -1.31 -14.76 0.47
C ARG A 153 -0.66 -14.12 1.70
N GLN A 154 -0.87 -12.81 1.87
CA GLN A 154 -0.46 -12.03 3.03
C GLN A 154 -1.35 -10.80 3.16
N ASN A 155 -1.44 -10.23 4.36
CA ASN A 155 -2.13 -8.96 4.55
C ASN A 155 -1.26 -7.80 4.04
N ALA A 156 -1.80 -7.05 3.08
CA ALA A 156 -1.15 -5.89 2.48
C ALA A 156 -1.88 -4.57 2.81
N SER A 157 -2.78 -4.58 3.80
CA SER A 157 -3.62 -3.44 4.17
C SER A 157 -2.83 -2.33 4.87
N LYS A 158 -3.11 -1.09 4.50
CA LYS A 158 -2.73 0.12 5.24
C LYS A 158 -3.78 0.52 6.28
N ALA A 159 -3.43 1.45 7.17
CA ALA A 159 -4.37 2.05 8.12
C ALA A 159 -5.64 2.65 7.48
N PRO A 160 -6.79 2.67 8.19
CA PRO A 160 -7.99 3.38 7.75
C PRO A 160 -7.69 4.84 7.43
N GLY A 161 -8.38 5.40 6.44
CA GLY A 161 -8.13 6.77 5.97
C GLY A 161 -6.91 6.95 5.09
N LEU A 162 -6.12 5.90 4.84
CA LEU A 162 -5.06 5.89 3.84
C LEU A 162 -5.54 5.29 2.52
N TRP A 163 -4.99 5.76 1.40
CA TRP A 163 -5.32 5.20 0.09
C TRP A 163 -4.66 3.83 -0.10
N GLN A 164 -5.51 2.84 -0.33
CA GLN A 164 -5.17 1.51 -0.82
C GLN A 164 -5.20 1.56 -2.35
N HIS A 165 -4.28 0.87 -3.00
CA HIS A 165 -4.26 0.72 -4.47
C HIS A 165 -4.40 -0.75 -4.84
N ILE A 166 -5.38 -1.09 -5.67
CA ILE A 166 -5.65 -2.47 -6.07
C ILE A 166 -5.77 -2.62 -7.58
N LYS A 167 -5.18 -3.69 -8.09
CA LYS A 167 -5.32 -4.14 -9.47
C LYS A 167 -5.78 -5.59 -9.51
N ILE A 168 -6.88 -5.84 -10.19
CA ILE A 168 -7.51 -7.15 -10.34
C ILE A 168 -7.52 -7.51 -11.83
N VAL A 169 -6.99 -8.67 -12.20
CA VAL A 169 -7.15 -9.25 -13.54
C VAL A 169 -8.08 -10.44 -13.42
N PHE A 170 -9.21 -10.36 -14.11
CA PHE A 170 -10.30 -11.32 -14.03
C PHE A 170 -10.59 -11.94 -15.39
N GLN A 171 -10.72 -13.26 -15.41
CA GLN A 171 -11.24 -14.03 -16.53
C GLN A 171 -12.69 -14.41 -16.26
N ALA A 172 -13.58 -14.03 -17.17
CA ALA A 172 -15.00 -14.35 -17.10
C ALA A 172 -15.27 -15.85 -17.30
N PRO A 173 -16.36 -16.38 -16.72
CA PRO A 173 -16.83 -17.72 -17.04
C PRO A 173 -17.31 -17.79 -18.50
N LYS A 174 -17.27 -18.99 -19.08
CA LYS A 174 -17.79 -19.25 -20.44
C LYS A 174 -18.99 -20.18 -20.39
N PHE A 175 -19.87 -20.00 -21.38
CA PHE A 175 -21.10 -20.76 -21.53
C PHE A 175 -21.20 -21.27 -22.96
N ASP A 176 -21.86 -22.42 -23.14
CA ASP A 176 -22.25 -22.88 -24.47
C ASP A 176 -23.51 -22.15 -24.98
N ALA A 177 -23.93 -22.47 -26.20
CA ALA A 177 -25.12 -21.88 -26.83
C ALA A 177 -26.43 -22.21 -26.09
N LEU A 178 -26.44 -23.22 -25.21
CA LEU A 178 -27.60 -23.60 -24.39
C LEU A 178 -27.58 -22.90 -23.02
N GLY A 179 -26.57 -22.05 -22.75
CA GLY A 179 -26.41 -21.36 -21.49
C GLY A 179 -25.82 -22.23 -20.37
N LYS A 180 -25.27 -23.41 -20.69
CA LYS A 180 -24.57 -24.24 -19.70
C LYS A 180 -23.12 -23.75 -19.55
N LYS A 181 -22.68 -23.58 -18.30
CA LYS A 181 -21.29 -23.17 -17.99
C LYS A 181 -20.31 -24.24 -18.50
N THR A 182 -19.35 -23.81 -19.32
CA THR A 182 -18.28 -24.64 -19.90
C THR A 182 -16.90 -24.33 -19.34
N GLN A 183 -16.73 -23.14 -18.75
CA GLN A 183 -15.49 -22.75 -18.07
C GLN A 183 -15.82 -21.88 -16.86
N ASN A 184 -15.17 -22.15 -15.74
CA ASN A 184 -15.26 -21.33 -14.54
C ASN A 184 -14.61 -19.95 -14.73
N ALA A 185 -15.07 -18.99 -13.95
CA ALA A 185 -14.39 -17.72 -13.81
C ALA A 185 -13.05 -17.93 -13.08
N LYS A 186 -12.13 -16.98 -13.22
CA LYS A 186 -10.83 -17.06 -12.59
C LYS A 186 -10.29 -15.68 -12.24
N VAL A 187 -9.78 -15.54 -11.03
CA VAL A 187 -8.93 -14.41 -10.64
C VAL A 187 -7.51 -14.73 -11.10
N ILE A 188 -7.07 -14.06 -12.15
CA ILE A 188 -5.73 -14.28 -12.73
C ILE A 188 -4.68 -13.69 -11.82
N SER A 189 -4.90 -12.47 -11.31
CA SER A 189 -4.05 -11.87 -10.30
C SER A 189 -4.80 -10.80 -9.52
N VAL A 190 -4.47 -10.64 -8.24
CA VAL A 190 -4.79 -9.45 -7.47
C VAL A 190 -3.50 -8.90 -6.89
N VAL A 191 -3.21 -7.64 -7.18
CA VAL A 191 -2.11 -6.88 -6.58
C VAL A 191 -2.70 -5.80 -5.70
N LEU A 192 -2.40 -5.85 -4.40
CA LEU A 192 -2.83 -4.85 -3.41
C LEU A 192 -1.58 -4.16 -2.86
N ASN A 193 -1.53 -2.83 -2.99
CA ASN A 193 -0.42 -1.98 -2.54
C ASN A 193 0.97 -2.47 -2.99
N GLY A 194 1.06 -2.98 -4.22
CA GLY A 194 2.29 -3.52 -4.80
C GLY A 194 2.59 -4.98 -4.45
N VAL A 195 1.76 -5.64 -3.63
CA VAL A 195 1.91 -7.05 -3.24
C VAL A 195 0.95 -7.93 -4.04
N THR A 196 1.45 -9.00 -4.66
CA THR A 196 0.60 -10.01 -5.30
C THR A 196 -0.03 -10.89 -4.23
N ILE A 197 -1.33 -10.71 -3.98
CA ILE A 197 -2.08 -11.42 -2.93
C ILE A 197 -2.90 -12.60 -3.44
N HIS A 198 -3.20 -12.65 -4.74
CA HIS A 198 -3.81 -13.80 -5.42
C HIS A 198 -3.20 -14.00 -6.79
N GLU A 199 -3.15 -15.26 -7.24
CA GLU A 199 -2.68 -15.61 -8.58
C GLU A 199 -3.36 -16.89 -9.06
N ASN A 200 -3.92 -16.87 -10.26
CA ASN A 200 -4.50 -18.01 -10.96
C ASN A 200 -5.54 -18.82 -10.14
N VAL A 201 -6.39 -18.14 -9.38
CA VAL A 201 -7.42 -18.74 -8.51
C VAL A 201 -8.70 -19.00 -9.30
N GLU A 202 -9.04 -20.27 -9.51
CA GLU A 202 -10.29 -20.67 -10.16
C GLU A 202 -11.50 -20.50 -9.23
N LEU A 203 -12.59 -19.95 -9.77
CA LEU A 203 -13.83 -19.66 -9.04
C LEU A 203 -14.94 -20.61 -9.49
N PHE A 204 -15.30 -21.56 -8.63
CA PHE A 204 -16.28 -22.60 -8.96
C PHE A 204 -17.74 -22.11 -9.03
N GLY A 205 -18.01 -20.90 -8.54
CA GLY A 205 -19.32 -20.26 -8.57
C GLY A 205 -19.27 -18.86 -7.98
N ALA A 206 -20.40 -18.16 -8.04
CA ALA A 206 -20.55 -16.83 -7.48
C ALA A 206 -20.34 -16.82 -5.95
N THR A 207 -19.72 -15.76 -5.44
CA THR A 207 -19.51 -15.54 -4.00
C THR A 207 -20.84 -15.15 -3.33
N ARG A 208 -20.88 -15.18 -1.99
CA ARG A 208 -22.03 -14.68 -1.24
C ARG A 208 -22.31 -13.23 -1.64
N GLY A 209 -23.59 -12.86 -1.65
CA GLY A 209 -24.01 -11.52 -2.01
C GLY A 209 -24.16 -11.29 -3.51
N ALA A 210 -23.89 -12.27 -4.38
CA ALA A 210 -24.01 -12.15 -5.84
C ALA A 210 -25.33 -11.53 -6.33
N ALA A 211 -25.25 -10.69 -7.37
CA ALA A 211 -26.41 -9.97 -7.92
C ALA A 211 -27.34 -10.85 -8.77
N GLY A 212 -26.91 -12.05 -9.14
CA GLY A 212 -27.72 -13.02 -9.87
C GLY A 212 -26.94 -14.24 -10.33
N ALA A 213 -27.47 -14.93 -11.35
CA ALA A 213 -26.79 -16.06 -11.97
C ALA A 213 -25.48 -15.64 -12.66
N GLU A 214 -24.51 -16.55 -12.73
CA GLU A 214 -23.27 -16.35 -13.50
C GLU A 214 -23.59 -16.12 -14.99
N LYS A 215 -22.89 -15.17 -15.62
CA LYS A 215 -23.05 -14.80 -17.03
C LYS A 215 -21.68 -14.51 -17.66
N ALA A 216 -21.61 -14.53 -18.99
CA ALA A 216 -20.38 -14.24 -19.73
C ALA A 216 -19.92 -12.77 -19.55
N THR A 217 -20.86 -11.85 -19.33
CA THR A 217 -20.61 -10.44 -19.01
C THR A 217 -21.46 -10.00 -17.82
N GLY A 218 -20.98 -8.99 -17.08
CA GLY A 218 -21.75 -8.34 -16.02
C GLY A 218 -21.11 -7.03 -15.55
N PRO A 219 -21.81 -6.23 -14.75
CA PRO A 219 -21.30 -4.94 -14.29
C PRO A 219 -20.16 -5.10 -13.27
N LEU A 220 -19.33 -4.07 -13.13
CA LEU A 220 -18.56 -3.89 -11.90
C LEU A 220 -19.53 -3.41 -10.82
N ARG A 221 -19.50 -4.03 -9.64
CA ARG A 221 -20.29 -3.59 -8.49
C ARG A 221 -19.37 -3.22 -7.33
N LEU A 222 -19.68 -2.08 -6.71
CA LEU A 222 -19.06 -1.62 -5.46
C LEU A 222 -20.11 -1.78 -4.36
N GLN A 223 -19.79 -2.56 -3.33
CA GLN A 223 -20.69 -2.79 -2.21
C GLN A 223 -20.78 -1.54 -1.34
N GLY A 224 -21.98 -1.04 -1.12
CA GLY A 224 -22.21 0.24 -0.44
C GLY A 224 -23.14 0.15 0.76
N ASP A 225 -23.72 -1.00 1.04
CA ASP A 225 -24.68 -1.18 2.13
C ASP A 225 -24.05 -1.47 3.51
N HIS A 226 -22.78 -1.91 3.58
CA HIS A 226 -22.15 -2.36 4.83
C HIS A 226 -21.31 -1.31 5.57
N GLY A 227 -20.66 -0.37 4.86
CA GLY A 227 -19.75 0.59 5.49
C GLY A 227 -19.40 1.78 4.60
N SER A 228 -18.80 2.80 5.22
CA SER A 228 -18.35 4.00 4.50
C SER A 228 -17.00 3.75 3.84
N VAL A 229 -16.93 4.08 2.56
CA VAL A 229 -15.77 3.82 1.70
C VAL A 229 -15.70 4.90 0.62
N ALA A 230 -14.49 5.22 0.18
CA ALA A 230 -14.27 6.12 -0.93
C ALA A 230 -13.43 5.44 -2.01
N PHE A 231 -13.65 5.82 -3.26
CA PHE A 231 -12.95 5.31 -4.44
C PHE A 231 -12.47 6.48 -5.30
N ARG A 232 -11.29 6.32 -5.92
CA ARG A 232 -10.80 7.23 -6.97
C ARG A 232 -10.00 6.45 -8.00
N ASN A 233 -9.64 7.13 -9.10
CA ASN A 233 -8.79 6.56 -10.14
C ASN A 233 -9.31 5.22 -10.70
N ILE A 234 -10.62 5.07 -10.82
CA ILE A 234 -11.24 3.82 -11.29
C ILE A 234 -11.00 3.68 -12.80
N VAL A 235 -10.21 2.68 -13.17
CA VAL A 235 -9.90 2.30 -14.54
C VAL A 235 -10.36 0.87 -14.78
N VAL A 236 -11.17 0.68 -15.82
CA VAL A 236 -11.68 -0.63 -16.24
C VAL A 236 -11.25 -0.88 -17.67
N THR A 237 -10.44 -1.92 -17.88
CA THR A 237 -9.89 -2.27 -19.19
C THR A 237 -10.45 -3.61 -19.63
N ALA A 238 -11.24 -3.60 -20.70
CA ALA A 238 -11.70 -4.85 -21.31
C ALA A 238 -10.51 -5.58 -21.95
N LEU A 239 -10.42 -6.89 -21.72
CA LEU A 239 -9.33 -7.72 -22.20
C LEU A 239 -9.84 -8.65 -23.32
N SER A 240 -9.26 -8.55 -24.51
CA SER A 240 -9.52 -9.51 -25.58
C SER A 240 -8.97 -10.90 -25.23
N ASP A 241 -7.79 -10.92 -24.61
CA ASP A 241 -7.09 -12.11 -24.14
C ASP A 241 -6.61 -11.91 -22.72
N ILE A 242 -6.53 -13.02 -21.97
CA ILE A 242 -5.94 -13.00 -20.63
C ILE A 242 -4.42 -12.93 -20.77
N PRO A 243 -3.76 -11.94 -20.12
CA PRO A 243 -2.31 -11.90 -20.06
C PRO A 243 -1.78 -13.24 -19.55
N LYS A 244 -0.86 -13.85 -20.29
CA LYS A 244 -0.16 -15.05 -19.80
C LYS A 244 0.63 -14.65 -18.57
N SER A 245 0.58 -15.47 -17.51
CA SER A 245 1.46 -15.25 -16.35
C SER A 245 2.89 -15.24 -16.84
N ASP A 246 3.66 -14.22 -16.46
CA ASP A 246 5.11 -14.18 -16.64
C ASP A 246 5.70 -15.35 -15.84
N GLN A 247 5.81 -16.53 -16.46
CA GLN A 247 6.58 -17.66 -15.93
C GLN A 247 8.05 -17.27 -16.04
N ARG A 248 8.51 -16.37 -15.17
CA ARG A 248 9.91 -16.00 -15.09
C ARG A 248 10.67 -17.20 -14.55
N GLY A 249 11.40 -17.89 -15.44
CA GLY A 249 12.44 -18.85 -15.07
C GLY A 249 13.62 -18.14 -14.41
N GLY A 250 13.38 -17.49 -13.27
CA GLY A 250 14.40 -16.88 -12.42
C GLY A 250 15.01 -17.89 -11.46
N ALA A 251 16.06 -17.48 -10.77
CA ALA A 251 16.62 -18.22 -9.65
C ALA A 251 15.55 -18.46 -8.57
N ASP A 252 15.69 -19.57 -7.85
CA ASP A 252 14.83 -19.83 -6.69
C ASP A 252 14.98 -18.69 -5.68
N PRO A 253 13.86 -18.14 -5.18
CA PRO A 253 13.93 -16.99 -4.31
C PRO A 253 14.61 -17.32 -2.98
N ILE A 254 15.46 -16.40 -2.51
CA ILE A 254 16.08 -16.45 -1.20
C ILE A 254 15.34 -15.46 -0.29
N TYR A 255 14.26 -15.94 0.32
CA TYR A 255 13.46 -15.16 1.26
C TYR A 255 13.97 -15.33 2.68
N ILE A 256 13.90 -14.25 3.45
CA ILE A 256 14.21 -14.23 4.88
C ILE A 256 12.91 -13.97 5.62
N GLU A 257 12.57 -14.89 6.50
CA GLU A 257 11.44 -14.74 7.40
C GLU A 257 11.85 -14.01 8.70
N ALA A 258 10.88 -13.38 9.35
CA ALA A 258 11.02 -12.76 10.66
C ALA A 258 10.08 -13.41 11.68
N ALA A 259 10.26 -14.73 11.91
CA ALA A 259 9.50 -15.46 12.93
C ALA A 259 9.80 -14.98 14.37
N SER A 260 10.95 -14.33 14.55
CA SER A 260 11.34 -13.54 15.71
C SER A 260 11.85 -12.17 15.24
N ASN A 261 12.15 -11.27 16.17
CA ASN A 261 12.82 -10.02 15.83
C ASN A 261 14.14 -10.34 15.10
N ASN A 262 14.28 -9.79 13.90
CA ASN A 262 15.37 -10.10 13.00
C ASN A 262 15.84 -8.82 12.32
N MET A 263 17.12 -8.80 11.94
CA MET A 263 17.73 -7.66 11.26
C MET A 263 18.65 -8.12 10.16
N ILE A 264 18.69 -7.35 9.07
CA ILE A 264 19.64 -7.55 7.99
C ILE A 264 20.22 -6.22 7.53
N ARG A 265 21.54 -6.19 7.34
CA ARG A 265 22.21 -5.09 6.67
C ARG A 265 22.34 -5.40 5.19
N SER A 266 21.97 -4.43 4.37
CA SER A 266 21.96 -4.54 2.93
C SER A 266 21.90 -3.12 2.35
N PHE A 267 22.01 -3.03 1.03
CA PHE A 267 21.58 -1.83 0.32
C PHE A 267 20.06 -1.84 0.20
N VAL A 268 19.45 -0.66 0.31
CA VAL A 268 18.00 -0.47 0.17
C VAL A 268 17.74 0.59 -0.89
N ASP A 269 17.06 0.19 -1.96
CA ASP A 269 16.58 1.12 -2.99
C ASP A 269 15.30 1.81 -2.50
N VAL A 270 15.41 3.08 -2.16
CA VAL A 270 14.28 3.90 -1.70
C VAL A 270 13.38 4.26 -2.89
N LEU A 271 14.01 4.65 -4.01
CA LEU A 271 13.37 4.88 -5.30
C LEU A 271 14.28 4.35 -6.41
N PRO A 272 13.78 4.15 -7.64
CA PRO A 272 14.64 3.85 -8.78
C PRO A 272 15.79 4.86 -8.89
N GLY A 273 17.03 4.38 -8.81
CA GLY A 273 18.23 5.22 -8.86
C GLY A 273 18.62 5.91 -7.54
N VAL A 274 17.87 5.71 -6.46
CA VAL A 274 18.17 6.29 -5.13
C VAL A 274 18.34 5.17 -4.11
N ARG A 275 19.59 4.97 -3.68
CA ARG A 275 19.99 3.86 -2.82
C ARG A 275 20.60 4.35 -1.51
N SER A 276 20.15 3.76 -0.40
CA SER A 276 20.93 3.77 0.84
C SER A 276 21.90 2.60 0.81
N VAL A 277 23.18 2.88 1.01
CA VAL A 277 24.25 1.87 1.05
C VAL A 277 24.64 1.48 2.48
N HIS A 278 24.11 2.18 3.48
CA HIS A 278 24.34 1.91 4.90
C HIS A 278 23.00 1.69 5.60
N ALA A 279 22.16 0.84 5.01
CA ALA A 279 20.85 0.51 5.57
C ALA A 279 20.90 -0.72 6.47
N ILE A 280 19.96 -0.74 7.41
CA ILE A 280 19.57 -1.93 8.16
C ILE A 280 18.05 -2.05 8.11
N SER A 281 17.58 -3.22 7.73
CA SER A 281 16.17 -3.57 7.78
C SER A 281 15.89 -4.39 9.04
N VAL A 282 14.80 -4.07 9.73
CA VAL A 282 14.40 -4.67 11.00
C VAL A 282 12.96 -5.15 10.86
N GLY A 283 12.70 -6.40 11.20
CA GLY A 283 11.38 -7.01 11.14
C GLY A 283 11.14 -7.92 12.34
N GLY A 284 9.89 -8.36 12.51
CA GLY A 284 9.49 -9.21 13.62
C GLY A 284 8.21 -10.01 13.33
N PRO A 285 7.75 -10.81 14.30
CA PRO A 285 6.58 -11.68 14.17
C PRO A 285 5.25 -10.93 13.96
N GLU A 286 5.25 -9.61 14.13
CA GLU A 286 4.09 -8.74 13.91
C GLU A 286 3.73 -8.58 12.43
N LYS A 287 4.54 -9.12 11.50
CA LYS A 287 4.39 -8.91 10.04
C LYS A 287 4.47 -7.42 9.67
N THR A 288 5.29 -6.69 10.41
CA THR A 288 5.61 -5.27 10.15
C THR A 288 7.11 -5.09 10.30
N ALA A 289 7.69 -4.32 9.39
CA ALA A 289 9.13 -4.12 9.31
C ALA A 289 9.47 -2.72 8.80
N TYR A 290 10.72 -2.32 8.98
CA TYR A 290 11.21 -1.03 8.54
C TYR A 290 12.65 -1.09 8.07
N SER A 291 13.09 -0.06 7.34
CA SER A 291 14.50 0.14 6.98
C SER A 291 15.00 1.48 7.50
N TYR A 292 16.20 1.47 8.04
CA TYR A 292 16.86 2.60 8.69
C TYR A 292 18.22 2.86 8.05
N ASP A 293 18.54 4.11 7.78
CA ASP A 293 19.82 4.55 7.25
C ASP A 293 20.78 4.97 8.38
N LEU A 294 21.89 4.25 8.51
CA LEU A 294 22.87 4.41 9.57
C LEU A 294 23.78 5.65 9.39
N ASP A 295 23.79 6.25 8.20
CA ASP A 295 24.63 7.41 7.86
C ASP A 295 23.90 8.75 8.07
N ASN A 296 22.57 8.72 8.09
CA ASN A 296 21.73 9.90 8.19
C ASN A 296 20.83 9.90 9.43
N GLY A 297 20.71 8.75 10.10
CA GLY A 297 19.76 8.57 11.20
C GLY A 297 18.31 8.56 10.72
N THR A 298 18.07 8.09 9.50
CA THR A 298 16.82 8.35 8.77
C THR A 298 16.04 7.09 8.56
N LEU A 299 14.74 7.16 8.86
CA LEU A 299 13.83 6.07 8.58
C LEU A 299 13.44 6.13 7.09
N LEU A 300 13.73 5.07 6.35
CA LEU A 300 13.59 5.05 4.90
C LEU A 300 12.16 4.69 4.48
N GLN A 301 11.69 3.55 4.99
CA GLN A 301 10.41 2.94 4.65
C GLN A 301 9.96 1.99 5.76
N GLY A 302 8.66 1.75 5.83
CA GLY A 302 8.01 0.70 6.61
C GLY A 302 7.13 -0.16 5.71
N TRP A 303 6.84 -1.39 6.10
CA TRP A 303 5.90 -2.23 5.35
C TRP A 303 5.17 -3.23 6.23
N HIS A 304 3.96 -3.60 5.79
CA HIS A 304 3.18 -4.73 6.31
C HIS A 304 3.33 -5.94 5.39
N GLY A 305 3.53 -7.11 5.96
CA GLY A 305 3.69 -8.37 5.24
C GLY A 305 4.99 -9.11 5.57
N ASP A 306 5.40 -9.99 4.66
CA ASP A 306 6.62 -10.76 4.79
C ASP A 306 7.87 -9.87 4.76
N PHE A 307 8.95 -10.36 5.37
CA PHE A 307 10.10 -9.51 5.70
C PHE A 307 10.90 -9.14 4.45
N ILE A 308 11.81 -9.99 3.96
CA ILE A 308 12.73 -9.58 2.90
C ILE A 308 12.96 -10.66 1.83
N ASP A 309 12.99 -10.21 0.58
CA ASP A 309 13.62 -10.89 -0.54
C ASP A 309 15.10 -10.50 -0.62
N ALA A 310 15.97 -11.45 -0.28
CA ALA A 310 17.42 -11.31 -0.34
C ALA A 310 18.02 -11.92 -1.61
N THR A 311 17.20 -12.42 -2.53
CA THR A 311 17.66 -12.99 -3.82
C THR A 311 18.60 -12.03 -4.57
N PRO A 312 18.28 -10.72 -4.74
CA PRO A 312 19.17 -9.83 -5.47
C PRO A 312 20.54 -9.62 -4.81
N MET A 313 20.64 -9.88 -3.50
CA MET A 313 21.86 -9.74 -2.73
C MET A 313 22.74 -11.00 -2.76
N TRP A 314 22.13 -12.19 -2.77
CA TRP A 314 22.84 -13.45 -2.55
C TRP A 314 22.87 -14.39 -3.75
N ASP A 315 21.96 -14.24 -4.72
CA ASP A 315 22.02 -15.04 -5.94
C ASP A 315 23.17 -14.59 -6.85
N GLY A 316 23.97 -15.55 -7.29
CA GLY A 316 25.15 -15.33 -8.14
C GLY A 316 26.15 -14.33 -7.54
N ARG A 317 26.41 -13.22 -8.25
CA ARG A 317 27.32 -12.16 -7.76
C ARG A 317 26.66 -11.14 -6.85
N GLY A 318 25.32 -11.14 -6.80
CA GLY A 318 24.51 -10.17 -6.07
C GLY A 318 24.74 -8.70 -6.48
N ASN A 319 23.84 -7.82 -6.06
CA ASN A 319 24.02 -6.37 -6.15
C ASN A 319 23.97 -5.69 -4.77
N GLY A 320 24.09 -6.49 -3.70
CA GLY A 320 24.03 -6.06 -2.30
C GLY A 320 22.64 -5.63 -1.81
N THR A 321 21.57 -5.76 -2.61
CA THR A 321 20.27 -5.13 -2.31
C THR A 321 19.25 -6.15 -1.80
N SER A 322 18.53 -5.79 -0.75
CA SER A 322 17.32 -6.52 -0.35
C SER A 322 16.06 -5.77 -0.74
N ARG A 323 14.95 -6.49 -0.90
CA ARG A 323 13.63 -5.90 -1.21
C ARG A 323 12.62 -6.32 -0.15
N ALA A 324 11.73 -5.41 0.22
CA ALA A 324 10.58 -5.77 1.06
C ALA A 324 9.64 -6.70 0.26
N LEU A 325 9.11 -7.72 0.92
CA LEU A 325 8.11 -8.63 0.33
C LEU A 325 6.66 -8.13 0.52
N GLY A 326 6.46 -7.19 1.44
CA GLY A 326 5.16 -6.64 1.80
C GLY A 326 4.83 -5.28 1.18
N SER A 327 3.72 -4.69 1.66
CA SER A 327 3.16 -3.41 1.25
C SER A 327 4.00 -2.25 1.78
N VAL A 328 4.78 -1.61 0.90
CA VAL A 328 5.77 -0.58 1.29
C VAL A 328 5.14 0.81 1.37
N THR A 329 5.30 1.43 2.54
CA THR A 329 5.13 2.87 2.75
C THR A 329 6.49 3.54 2.86
N ARG A 330 6.75 4.53 2.01
CA ARG A 330 8.02 5.28 1.99
C ARG A 330 7.89 6.54 2.84
N PHE A 331 8.81 6.72 3.79
CA PHE A 331 8.84 7.92 4.64
C PHE A 331 9.80 8.98 4.09
N THR A 332 10.66 8.61 3.14
CA THR A 332 11.51 9.53 2.42
C THR A 332 11.67 9.13 0.96
N LYS A 333 11.99 10.12 0.11
CA LYS A 333 12.34 9.93 -1.31
C LYS A 333 13.85 9.86 -1.54
N LYS A 334 14.65 10.26 -0.55
CA LYS A 334 16.12 10.15 -0.53
C LYS A 334 16.63 10.16 0.92
N PRO A 335 17.70 9.43 1.27
CA PRO A 335 18.32 9.59 2.57
C PRO A 335 18.74 11.06 2.77
N VAL A 336 18.29 11.67 3.86
CA VAL A 336 18.64 13.03 4.30
C VAL A 336 18.90 12.98 5.78
N LEU A 337 19.81 13.80 6.29
CA LEU A 337 20.11 13.86 7.71
C LEU A 337 18.85 14.17 8.56
N ALA A 338 18.55 13.32 9.55
CA ALA A 338 17.33 13.44 10.36
C ALA A 338 17.36 14.56 11.41
N ILE A 339 18.55 14.98 11.85
CA ILE A 339 18.75 16.04 12.85
C ILE A 339 19.60 17.15 12.26
N SER A 340 19.12 18.39 12.36
CA SER A 340 19.87 19.58 11.97
C SER A 340 19.96 20.58 13.10
N LYS A 341 21.01 21.40 13.08
CA LYS A 341 21.14 22.58 13.92
C LYS A 341 20.59 23.80 13.16
N LEU A 342 19.52 24.41 13.66
CA LEU A 342 18.87 25.57 13.06
C LEU A 342 18.82 26.72 14.07
N ALA A 343 19.01 27.97 13.63
CA ALA A 343 18.84 29.14 14.50
C ALA A 343 17.34 29.39 14.78
N ASN A 344 16.49 29.06 13.80
CA ASN A 344 15.04 29.00 13.97
C ASN A 344 14.41 27.95 13.03
N ALA A 345 13.14 27.60 13.28
CA ALA A 345 12.43 26.54 12.56
C ALA A 345 12.19 26.81 11.06
N GLN A 346 12.47 28.00 10.55
CA GLN A 346 12.34 28.35 9.12
C GLN A 346 13.66 28.23 8.35
N ASP A 347 14.79 28.03 9.03
CA ASP A 347 16.09 27.95 8.37
C ASP A 347 16.21 26.71 7.48
N LYS A 348 16.88 26.85 6.35
CA LYS A 348 17.08 25.77 5.37
C LYS A 348 17.62 24.50 6.03
N TRP A 349 17.03 23.36 5.70
CA TRP A 349 17.48 22.07 6.21
C TRP A 349 18.88 21.73 5.68
N VAL A 350 19.80 21.32 6.57
CA VAL A 350 21.11 20.79 6.18
C VAL A 350 20.92 19.34 5.75
N THR A 351 21.28 19.02 4.51
CA THR A 351 20.94 17.73 3.89
C THR A 351 22.04 16.68 3.98
N ASP A 352 23.28 17.08 4.27
CA ASP A 352 24.43 16.18 4.37
C ASP A 352 25.08 16.23 5.76
N THR A 353 26.07 15.37 5.98
CA THR A 353 26.75 15.21 7.27
C THR A 353 27.96 16.13 7.45
N ALA A 354 28.35 16.92 6.44
CA ALA A 354 29.55 17.74 6.49
C ALA A 354 29.46 18.80 7.61
N GLY A 355 30.51 18.89 8.44
CA GLY A 355 30.54 19.83 9.56
C GLY A 355 29.62 19.50 10.73
N THR A 356 28.80 18.44 10.65
CA THR A 356 27.89 18.05 11.73
C THR A 356 28.57 17.19 12.79
N GLY A 357 29.72 16.58 12.48
CA GLY A 357 30.36 15.60 13.34
C GLY A 357 29.56 14.29 13.47
N PHE A 358 28.67 14.01 12.51
CA PHE A 358 27.90 12.77 12.48
C PHE A 358 28.82 11.55 12.53
N ARG A 359 28.59 10.67 13.50
CA ARG A 359 29.32 9.40 13.61
C ARG A 359 28.43 8.32 14.22
N THR A 360 28.08 7.32 13.42
CA THR A 360 27.38 6.13 13.91
C THR A 360 28.17 5.42 15.00
N LYS A 361 27.46 4.94 16.02
CA LYS A 361 27.97 4.13 17.14
C LYS A 361 27.34 2.73 17.15
N GLY A 362 26.65 2.36 16.07
CA GLY A 362 25.93 1.09 15.96
C GLY A 362 24.60 1.12 16.71
N TYR A 363 24.23 -0.01 17.30
CA TYR A 363 23.00 -0.17 18.07
C TYR A 363 23.23 -1.05 19.29
N VAL A 364 22.33 -0.94 20.27
CA VAL A 364 22.19 -1.89 21.37
C VAL A 364 20.86 -2.62 21.24
N LEU A 365 20.83 -3.90 21.55
CA LEU A 365 19.62 -4.70 21.52
C LEU A 365 18.93 -4.69 22.88
N ASP A 366 17.61 -4.61 22.90
CA ASP A 366 16.82 -4.88 24.09
C ASP A 366 16.63 -6.39 24.33
N LYS A 367 15.88 -6.77 25.38
CA LYS A 367 15.62 -8.18 25.73
C LYS A 367 14.80 -8.92 24.67
N GLN A 368 14.15 -8.20 23.76
CA GLN A 368 13.38 -8.74 22.65
C GLN A 368 14.20 -8.69 21.35
N GLU A 369 15.51 -8.40 21.40
CA GLU A 369 16.38 -8.29 20.22
C GLU A 369 16.02 -7.13 19.29
N ARG A 370 15.32 -6.10 19.78
CA ARG A 370 15.01 -4.90 19.00
C ARG A 370 16.13 -3.87 19.13
N PRO A 371 16.58 -3.25 18.02
CA PRO A 371 17.69 -2.31 18.06
C PRO A 371 17.27 -0.94 18.59
N THR A 372 18.17 -0.34 19.35
CA THR A 372 18.22 1.08 19.62
C THR A 372 19.50 1.64 19.00
N PHE A 373 19.35 2.49 17.98
CA PHE A 373 20.49 3.07 17.27
C PHE A 373 21.15 4.18 18.08
N LYS A 374 22.46 4.32 17.93
CA LYS A 374 23.25 5.35 18.60
C LYS A 374 24.16 6.04 17.62
N TYR A 375 24.25 7.36 17.71
CA TYR A 375 25.19 8.17 16.92
C TYR A 375 25.54 9.45 17.66
N ASN A 376 26.66 10.06 17.28
CA ASN A 376 27.02 11.41 17.70
C ASN A 376 26.68 12.40 16.59
N ILE A 377 26.21 13.59 16.92
CA ILE A 377 26.00 14.69 15.98
C ILE A 377 26.04 16.02 16.76
N TYR A 378 26.59 17.07 16.19
CA TYR A 378 26.71 18.41 16.79
C TYR A 378 27.26 18.40 18.24
N GLY A 379 28.22 17.52 18.52
CA GLY A 379 28.83 17.38 19.86
C GLY A 379 27.94 16.73 20.92
N THR A 380 26.79 16.17 20.55
CA THR A 380 25.88 15.45 21.45
C THR A 380 25.71 13.99 21.02
N THR A 381 25.40 13.12 21.98
CA THR A 381 25.03 11.72 21.72
C THR A 381 23.53 11.63 21.52
N VAL A 382 23.10 10.89 20.50
CA VAL A 382 21.70 10.61 20.20
C VAL A 382 21.43 9.12 20.34
N THR A 383 20.30 8.80 20.95
CA THR A 383 19.71 7.46 21.01
C THR A 383 18.40 7.50 20.22
N ASP A 384 18.23 6.59 19.28
CA ASP A 384 17.10 6.52 18.35
C ASP A 384 16.51 5.12 18.38
N ALA A 385 15.45 4.96 19.17
CA ALA A 385 14.75 3.69 19.33
C ALA A 385 13.55 3.66 18.39
N VAL A 386 13.61 2.79 17.38
CA VAL A 386 12.49 2.54 16.46
C VAL A 386 11.95 1.14 16.74
N LYS A 387 10.67 1.05 17.10
CA LYS A 387 10.04 -0.21 17.50
C LYS A 387 8.77 -0.43 16.70
N VAL A 388 8.62 -1.64 16.17
CA VAL A 388 7.34 -2.14 15.66
C VAL A 388 6.35 -2.20 16.82
N MET A 389 5.13 -1.70 16.58
CA MET A 389 4.04 -1.77 17.54
C MET A 389 3.58 -3.22 17.73
N GLU A 390 3.19 -3.62 18.94
CA GLU A 390 2.82 -5.02 19.23
C GLU A 390 1.64 -5.53 18.41
N ASN A 391 0.70 -4.64 18.06
CA ASN A 391 -0.43 -4.92 17.19
C ASN A 391 -0.08 -4.87 15.68
N GLY A 392 1.19 -4.60 15.32
CA GLY A 392 1.65 -4.54 13.94
C GLY A 392 1.20 -3.30 13.16
N GLU A 393 0.43 -2.38 13.75
CA GLU A 393 -0.18 -1.23 13.07
C GLU A 393 0.83 -0.16 12.59
N GLY A 394 2.07 -0.19 13.07
CA GLY A 394 3.05 0.80 12.68
C GLY A 394 4.31 0.78 13.52
N LEU A 395 4.92 1.95 13.65
CA LEU A 395 6.21 2.15 14.32
C LEU A 395 6.09 3.22 15.39
N THR A 396 6.66 2.97 16.56
CA THR A 396 6.97 4.01 17.54
C THR A 396 8.43 4.41 17.40
N ARG A 397 8.71 5.70 17.53
CA ARG A 397 10.07 6.25 17.45
C ARG A 397 10.33 7.21 18.59
N GLU A 398 11.38 6.92 19.34
CA GLU A 398 11.85 7.70 20.48
C GLU A 398 13.28 8.18 20.22
N ILE A 399 13.46 9.50 20.14
CA ILE A 399 14.75 10.16 19.99
C ILE A 399 15.11 10.79 21.33
N THR A 400 16.27 10.46 21.89
CA THR A 400 16.81 11.09 23.10
C THR A 400 18.16 11.72 22.80
N VAL A 401 18.38 12.95 23.27
CA VAL A 401 19.60 13.72 23.05
C VAL A 401 20.30 13.95 24.38
N GLY A 402 21.58 13.60 24.48
CA GLY A 402 22.35 13.72 25.72
C GLY A 402 22.51 15.17 26.19
N ASN A 403 22.93 16.06 25.28
CA ASN A 403 23.00 17.50 25.52
C ASN A 403 21.92 18.21 24.70
N ALA A 404 20.77 18.48 25.33
CA ALA A 404 19.67 19.18 24.70
C ALA A 404 20.08 20.62 24.29
N SER A 405 19.59 21.07 23.14
CA SER A 405 19.73 22.46 22.68
C SER A 405 18.45 22.90 21.99
N LYS A 406 18.10 24.18 22.16
CA LYS A 406 16.97 24.81 21.45
C LYS A 406 17.20 24.92 19.94
N GLU A 407 18.44 24.77 19.51
CA GLU A 407 18.84 24.83 18.11
C GLU A 407 18.80 23.46 17.43
N LEU A 408 18.51 22.37 18.14
CA LEU A 408 18.42 21.03 17.56
C LEU A 408 17.00 20.71 17.13
N TYR A 409 16.83 20.47 15.84
CA TYR A 409 15.56 20.14 15.20
C TYR A 409 15.61 18.76 14.56
N PHE A 410 14.44 18.13 14.47
CA PHE A 410 14.23 16.86 13.80
C PHE A 410 13.33 17.06 12.57
N LEU A 411 13.68 16.42 11.46
CA LEU A 411 12.84 16.36 10.27
C LEU A 411 11.89 15.18 10.38
N LEU A 412 10.61 15.45 10.62
CA LEU A 412 9.58 14.43 10.76
C LEU A 412 9.13 13.89 9.39
N ALA A 413 8.99 14.76 8.38
CA ALA A 413 8.59 14.38 7.03
C ALA A 413 8.95 15.44 5.99
N THR A 414 9.12 14.99 4.75
CA THR A 414 9.11 15.83 3.53
C THR A 414 8.16 15.20 2.52
N ALA A 415 7.10 15.92 2.13
CA ALA A 415 6.02 15.38 1.30
C ALA A 415 5.43 16.44 0.35
N SER A 416 4.62 16.03 -0.62
CA SER A 416 3.87 17.00 -1.44
C SER A 416 2.81 17.74 -0.61
N ASP A 417 2.23 17.06 0.37
CA ASP A 417 1.24 17.62 1.28
C ASP A 417 1.38 17.03 2.70
N ILE A 418 1.04 17.85 3.69
CA ILE A 418 1.01 17.53 5.13
C ILE A 418 -0.15 18.32 5.73
N GLU A 419 -1.08 17.61 6.37
CA GLU A 419 -2.33 18.16 6.94
C GLU A 419 -2.49 17.68 8.39
N GLU A 420 -2.74 18.59 9.34
CA GLU A 420 -3.14 18.21 10.71
C GLU A 420 -4.64 17.89 10.74
N VAL A 421 -4.99 16.63 10.97
CA VAL A 421 -6.39 16.16 10.93
C VAL A 421 -7.06 16.09 12.29
N SER A 422 -6.26 15.97 13.34
CA SER A 422 -6.65 16.17 14.74
C SER A 422 -5.41 16.57 15.53
N LYS A 423 -5.57 17.00 16.78
CA LYS A 423 -4.47 17.49 17.62
C LYS A 423 -3.28 16.53 17.61
N GLY A 424 -2.17 16.97 17.00
CA GLY A 424 -0.92 16.20 16.93
C GLY A 424 -0.91 15.01 15.95
N LEU A 425 -1.99 14.80 15.19
CA LEU A 425 -2.11 13.76 14.16
C LEU A 425 -2.04 14.41 12.78
N TYR A 426 -1.06 14.00 11.99
CA TYR A 426 -0.77 14.56 10.68
C TYR A 426 -0.91 13.49 9.59
N LEU A 427 -1.66 13.77 8.52
CA LEU A 427 -1.65 13.00 7.28
C LEU A 427 -0.53 13.48 6.36
N VAL A 428 0.18 12.55 5.72
CA VAL A 428 1.38 12.85 4.93
C VAL A 428 1.31 12.24 3.51
N ASP A 429 1.78 12.99 2.52
CA ASP A 429 1.97 12.61 1.10
C ASP A 429 0.71 11.99 0.48
N ASP A 430 -0.34 12.79 0.31
CA ASP A 430 -1.65 12.36 -0.23
C ASP A 430 -2.20 11.14 0.52
N LYS A 431 -2.20 11.23 1.85
CA LYS A 431 -2.76 10.19 2.74
C LYS A 431 -2.09 8.82 2.54
N SER A 432 -0.76 8.85 2.47
CA SER A 432 0.07 7.65 2.40
C SER A 432 0.38 7.07 3.77
N TYR A 433 0.47 7.91 4.80
CA TYR A 433 0.64 7.52 6.21
C TYR A 433 0.29 8.65 7.17
N TYR A 434 0.23 8.32 8.46
CA TYR A 434 0.07 9.28 9.55
C TYR A 434 1.35 9.43 10.37
N ILE A 435 1.55 10.63 10.93
CA ILE A 435 2.45 10.87 12.06
C ILE A 435 1.62 11.35 13.24
N GLN A 436 1.68 10.64 14.36
CA GLN A 436 1.06 11.01 15.63
C GLN A 436 2.15 11.43 16.62
N LEU A 437 2.15 12.69 17.02
CA LEU A 437 3.04 13.18 18.08
C LEU A 437 2.52 12.77 19.45
N ALA A 438 3.42 12.45 20.37
CA ALA A 438 3.06 12.21 21.76
C ALA A 438 2.61 13.51 22.44
N ASP A 439 1.73 13.41 23.43
CA ASP A 439 1.31 14.56 24.23
C ASP A 439 2.51 15.26 24.88
N GLY A 440 2.49 16.60 24.86
CA GLY A 440 3.58 17.43 25.37
C GLY A 440 4.76 17.63 24.41
N THR A 441 4.75 16.98 23.24
CA THR A 441 5.73 17.26 22.17
C THR A 441 5.58 18.71 21.70
N ALA A 442 6.71 19.36 21.39
CA ALA A 442 6.69 20.70 20.80
C ALA A 442 5.88 20.70 19.50
N LYS A 443 5.11 21.76 19.27
CA LYS A 443 4.32 21.89 18.03
C LYS A 443 5.28 21.94 16.83
N PRO A 444 5.12 21.09 15.81
CA PRO A 444 5.96 21.13 14.62
C PRO A 444 5.65 22.36 13.78
N VAL A 445 6.62 22.78 12.98
CA VAL A 445 6.47 23.78 11.94
C VAL A 445 6.39 23.06 10.61
N ILE A 446 5.31 23.32 9.87
CA ILE A 446 5.14 22.88 8.49
C ILE A 446 5.45 24.08 7.58
N ARG A 447 6.34 23.88 6.62
CA ARG A 447 6.84 24.94 5.74
C ARG A 447 7.00 24.47 4.31
N ASP A 448 6.84 25.38 3.35
CA ASP A 448 7.07 25.11 1.94
C ASP A 448 8.56 25.28 1.57
N VAL A 449 9.14 24.24 0.98
CA VAL A 449 10.53 24.19 0.52
C VAL A 449 10.56 23.50 -0.84
N ASP A 450 11.01 24.22 -1.87
CA ASP A 450 11.16 23.71 -3.24
C ASP A 450 9.91 23.00 -3.80
N GLY A 451 8.71 23.55 -3.52
CA GLY A 451 7.43 23.01 -3.99
C GLY A 451 6.95 21.78 -3.22
N LYS A 452 7.54 21.49 -2.06
CA LYS A 452 7.14 20.43 -1.12
C LYS A 452 6.93 21.01 0.27
N LYS A 453 6.26 20.27 1.14
CA LYS A 453 6.18 20.58 2.56
C LYS A 453 7.24 19.84 3.35
N GLU A 454 7.92 20.54 4.26
CA GLU A 454 8.75 19.96 5.31
C GLU A 454 8.07 20.15 6.66
N MET A 455 8.05 19.10 7.48
CA MET A 455 7.59 19.15 8.86
C MET A 455 8.76 18.98 9.81
N VAL A 456 9.11 20.03 10.55
CA VAL A 456 10.26 20.06 11.47
C VAL A 456 9.81 20.35 12.89
N VAL A 457 10.49 19.76 13.88
CA VAL A 457 10.16 19.94 15.29
C VAL A 457 11.42 20.15 16.14
N ALA A 458 11.35 21.03 17.14
CA ALA A 458 12.42 21.16 18.11
C ALA A 458 12.49 19.90 18.99
N ILE A 459 13.67 19.31 19.15
CA ILE A 459 13.82 18.01 19.84
C ILE A 459 13.72 18.17 21.36
N GLY A 460 14.29 19.25 21.92
CA GLY A 460 14.51 19.34 23.36
C GLY A 460 15.48 18.25 23.83
N SER A 461 15.14 17.55 24.92
CA SER A 461 15.87 16.37 25.40
C SER A 461 15.33 15.06 24.82
N LYS A 462 14.07 15.04 24.42
CA LYS A 462 13.36 13.83 23.99
C LYS A 462 12.23 14.16 23.01
N LEU A 463 12.12 13.38 21.94
CA LEU A 463 11.03 13.43 20.96
C LEU A 463 10.42 12.04 20.80
N ASN A 464 9.11 11.94 20.96
CA ASN A 464 8.34 10.70 20.78
C ASN A 464 7.24 10.90 19.74
N TYR A 465 7.14 9.98 18.80
CA TYR A 465 6.04 9.95 17.85
C TYR A 465 5.80 8.53 17.34
N THR A 466 4.62 8.35 16.75
CA THR A 466 4.20 7.11 16.10
C THR A 466 3.98 7.38 14.62
N ILE A 467 4.31 6.40 13.78
CA ILE A 467 3.99 6.39 12.36
C ILE A 467 3.01 5.24 12.12
N LEU A 468 1.82 5.57 11.60
CA LEU A 468 0.75 4.61 11.29
C LEU A 468 0.61 4.57 9.77
N PHE A 469 0.67 3.39 9.15
CA PHE A 469 0.75 3.28 7.69
C PHE A 469 0.05 2.06 7.12
#